data_AF-A0A6A5WV47-F1
#
_entry.id   AF-A0A6A5WV47-F1
#
_cell.length_a   1.000
_cell.length_b   1.000
_cell.length_c   1.000
_cell.angle_alpha   90.00
_cell.angle_beta   90.00
_cell.angle_gamma   90.00
#
_symmetry.space_group_name_H-M   'P 1'
#
loop_
_entity.id
_entity.type
_entity.pdbx_description
1 polymer ?
#
loop_
_entity_poly.entity_id
_entity_poly.type
_entity_poly.pdbx_seq_one_letter_code
_entity_poly.pdbx_strand_id
1 'polypeptide(L)'
;MANPGILHSYTRKLVAFEHRPHPNPSSSLSSSTTPNASSSPSNTLLWIGGLGDGLLTVQYTSTLAKALPPDWRLVEVLLTSSYSGWSKGSVMRDAEEIAKCVEYFQALEARRGAKTVLMGHSTGANDIMEYLCGTAPSKTSKPQASETKDIDMDADDSSPPSPPSPPSRPHIHGAILQGGVSDRETWTDLCEKDGLMPSLEVTIQKAADLIAAGHGTEIMSRHGNVIAETWNKDLTAYRLHSLLSHGGDDDYFSSDLSEEVLRGTFGTIGKKGTAMMFLLGSLDPYMPARVDKEELLGRWTGIVRGSGGMVD
;
A
#
# COMPACT_ATOMS: atom_id res chain seq x y z
N MET A 1 -26.33 6.73 3.99
CA MET A 1 -26.39 8.17 3.65
C MET A 1 -25.82 8.36 2.26
N ALA A 2 -26.31 9.31 1.46
CA ALA A 2 -25.76 9.58 0.14
C ALA A 2 -24.55 10.54 0.25
N ASN A 3 -23.45 10.21 -0.43
CA ASN A 3 -22.27 11.08 -0.51
C ASN A 3 -22.20 11.69 -1.91
N PRO A 4 -22.29 13.04 -2.05
CA PRO A 4 -22.16 13.69 -3.35
C PRO A 4 -20.71 13.67 -3.82
N GLY A 5 -20.49 13.36 -5.11
CA GLY A 5 -19.16 13.24 -5.67
C GLY A 5 -19.15 13.15 -7.20
N ILE A 6 -17.96 12.92 -7.75
CA ILE A 6 -17.72 12.62 -9.16
C ILE A 6 -17.03 11.26 -9.24
N LEU A 7 -17.58 10.36 -10.07
CA LEU A 7 -16.95 9.08 -10.34
C LEU A 7 -16.10 9.19 -11.61
N HIS A 8 -14.80 8.98 -11.45
CA HIS A 8 -13.81 9.05 -12.52
C HIS A 8 -13.46 7.64 -12.98
N SER A 9 -13.40 7.42 -14.29
CA SER A 9 -12.80 6.21 -14.86
C SER A 9 -11.34 6.49 -15.18
N TYR A 10 -10.43 6.13 -14.26
CA TYR A 10 -8.99 6.34 -14.46
C TYR A 10 -8.33 5.23 -15.30
N THR A 11 -9.02 4.09 -15.46
CA THR A 11 -8.76 3.10 -16.52
C THR A 11 -10.07 2.63 -17.14
N ARG A 12 -10.01 1.70 -18.10
CA ARG A 12 -11.21 1.06 -18.67
C ARG A 12 -12.04 0.26 -17.66
N LYS A 13 -11.42 -0.25 -16.58
CA LYS A 13 -12.06 -1.17 -15.63
C LYS A 13 -12.06 -0.68 -14.17
N LEU A 14 -11.34 0.39 -13.87
CA LEU A 14 -11.17 0.90 -12.52
C LEU A 14 -11.63 2.35 -12.42
N VAL A 15 -12.21 2.68 -11.28
CA VAL A 15 -12.83 3.97 -11.01
C VAL A 15 -12.31 4.58 -9.70
N ALA A 16 -12.38 5.89 -9.60
CA ALA A 16 -12.04 6.63 -8.39
C ALA A 16 -13.15 7.62 -8.07
N PHE A 17 -13.52 7.75 -6.80
CA PHE A 17 -14.62 8.60 -6.34
C PHE A 17 -14.08 9.88 -5.70
N GLU A 18 -14.21 11.00 -6.39
CA GLU A 18 -13.90 12.34 -5.87
C GLU A 18 -15.08 12.83 -5.03
N HIS A 19 -14.85 13.09 -3.73
CA HIS A 19 -15.86 13.69 -2.87
C HIS A 19 -16.06 15.16 -3.22
N ARG A 20 -17.31 15.63 -3.25
CA ARG A 20 -17.55 17.08 -3.36
C ARG A 20 -17.20 17.77 -2.04
N PRO A 21 -16.45 18.88 -2.06
CA PRO A 21 -16.32 19.75 -0.90
C PRO A 21 -17.71 20.19 -0.44
N HIS A 22 -17.97 20.17 0.86
CA HIS A 22 -19.23 20.72 1.37
C HIS A 22 -19.13 22.25 1.31
N PRO A 23 -20.12 22.97 0.73
CA PRO A 23 -20.12 24.42 0.80
C PRO A 23 -20.13 24.84 2.27
N ASN A 24 -19.10 25.59 2.67
CA ASN A 24 -18.95 26.05 4.04
C ASN A 24 -20.16 26.94 4.38
N PRO A 25 -20.99 26.64 5.40
CA PRO A 25 -22.18 27.44 5.69
C PRO A 25 -21.85 28.90 6.06
N SER A 26 -20.62 29.19 6.46
CA SER A 26 -20.10 30.54 6.73
C SER A 26 -19.80 31.39 5.50
N SER A 27 -19.83 30.84 4.28
CA SER A 27 -19.61 31.63 3.04
C SER A 27 -20.90 32.21 2.43
N SER A 28 -22.04 32.10 3.13
CA SER A 28 -23.37 32.47 2.63
C SER A 28 -23.77 33.95 2.82
N LEU A 29 -22.82 34.86 3.03
CA LEU A 29 -23.06 36.31 3.09
C LEU A 29 -22.19 37.08 2.08
N SER A 30 -22.42 36.83 0.80
CA SER A 30 -22.10 37.80 -0.26
C SER A 30 -23.00 37.54 -1.47
N SER A 31 -24.19 38.12 -1.44
CA SER A 31 -25.04 38.29 -2.61
C SER A 31 -24.36 39.21 -3.63
N SER A 32 -24.53 38.88 -4.92
CA SER A 32 -24.08 39.62 -6.09
C SER A 32 -22.58 39.60 -6.38
N THR A 33 -22.13 38.60 -7.13
CA THR A 33 -21.36 38.74 -8.38
C THR A 33 -21.48 37.38 -9.09
N THR A 34 -21.56 37.40 -10.41
CA THR A 34 -21.50 36.23 -11.32
C THR A 34 -20.69 35.05 -10.75
N PRO A 35 -21.09 33.78 -10.96
CA PRO A 35 -20.27 32.65 -10.58
C PRO A 35 -18.99 32.69 -11.41
N ASN A 36 -17.97 33.37 -10.89
CA ASN A 36 -16.60 33.20 -11.35
C ASN A 36 -16.35 31.70 -11.20
N ALA A 37 -15.95 31.06 -12.30
CA ALA A 37 -15.53 29.68 -12.35
C ALA A 37 -14.58 29.41 -11.16
N SER A 38 -15.14 28.91 -10.06
CA SER A 38 -14.44 28.77 -8.80
C SER A 38 -13.38 27.71 -9.02
N SER A 39 -12.11 28.14 -9.00
CA SER A 39 -10.92 27.37 -9.32
C SER A 39 -11.05 25.92 -8.85
N SER A 40 -11.18 24.97 -9.78
CA SER A 40 -11.13 23.54 -9.47
C SER A 40 -9.93 23.26 -8.55
N PRO A 41 -10.07 22.41 -7.51
CA PRO A 41 -9.00 22.09 -6.58
C PRO A 41 -7.72 21.77 -7.34
N SER A 42 -6.61 22.38 -6.92
CA SER A 42 -5.32 22.16 -7.56
C SER A 42 -4.59 20.96 -6.96
N ASN A 43 -4.93 20.54 -5.75
CA ASN A 43 -4.23 19.48 -5.03
C ASN A 43 -5.14 18.27 -4.82
N THR A 44 -4.55 17.07 -4.85
CA THR A 44 -5.28 15.82 -4.74
C THR A 44 -4.71 14.96 -3.63
N LEU A 45 -5.60 14.52 -2.74
CA LEU A 45 -5.36 13.44 -1.79
C LEU A 45 -6.04 12.18 -2.31
N LEU A 46 -5.25 11.24 -2.83
CA LEU A 46 -5.72 9.91 -3.23
C LEU A 46 -5.70 9.00 -2.01
N TRP A 47 -6.87 8.54 -1.59
CA TRP A 47 -7.07 7.65 -0.46
C TRP A 47 -7.17 6.19 -0.93
N ILE A 48 -6.35 5.33 -0.32
CA ILE A 48 -6.24 3.90 -0.61
C ILE A 48 -6.74 3.13 0.61
N GLY A 49 -7.77 2.30 0.42
CA GLY A 49 -8.39 1.53 1.49
C GLY A 49 -7.61 0.27 1.89
N GLY A 50 -8.04 -0.35 2.98
CA GLY A 50 -7.48 -1.62 3.46
C GLY A 50 -8.12 -2.85 2.81
N LEU A 51 -7.73 -4.05 3.28
CA LEU A 51 -8.30 -5.32 2.81
C LEU A 51 -9.81 -5.31 3.03
N GLY A 52 -10.57 -5.55 1.96
CA GLY A 52 -12.03 -5.56 2.02
C GLY A 52 -12.67 -4.21 1.70
N ASP A 53 -11.92 -3.11 1.77
CA ASP A 53 -12.46 -1.81 1.46
C ASP A 53 -12.67 -1.62 -0.04
N GLY A 54 -13.72 -0.87 -0.35
CA GLY A 54 -13.87 -0.17 -1.61
C GLY A 54 -14.52 1.19 -1.35
N LEU A 55 -15.11 1.77 -2.38
CA LEU A 55 -15.66 3.12 -2.30
C LEU A 55 -16.71 3.25 -1.18
N LEU A 56 -16.54 4.25 -0.32
CA LEU A 56 -17.46 4.62 0.75
C LEU A 56 -17.65 3.55 1.84
N THR A 57 -16.75 2.56 1.92
CA THR A 57 -16.75 1.55 2.99
C THR A 57 -16.39 2.23 4.32
N VAL A 58 -15.33 3.02 4.30
CA VAL A 58 -14.80 3.75 5.47
C VAL A 58 -15.47 5.12 5.59
N GLN A 59 -16.16 5.36 6.70
CA GLN A 59 -17.03 6.55 6.83
C GLN A 59 -16.25 7.86 7.07
N TYR A 60 -15.03 7.81 7.60
CA TYR A 60 -14.29 9.02 7.92
C TYR A 60 -13.79 9.75 6.66
N THR A 61 -13.71 9.09 5.49
CA THR A 61 -13.25 9.72 4.24
C THR A 61 -14.15 10.90 3.84
N SER A 62 -15.47 10.75 4.00
CA SER A 62 -16.42 11.85 3.76
C SER A 62 -16.31 12.97 4.79
N THR A 63 -15.87 12.69 6.02
CA THR A 63 -15.62 13.72 7.03
C THR A 63 -14.31 14.44 6.73
N LEU A 64 -13.28 13.69 6.36
CA LEU A 64 -11.98 14.21 5.96
C LEU A 64 -12.10 15.11 4.73
N ALA A 65 -12.83 14.68 3.70
CA ALA A 65 -13.08 15.46 2.49
C ALA A 65 -13.71 16.84 2.77
N LYS A 66 -14.54 16.95 3.82
CA LYS A 66 -15.15 18.22 4.26
C LYS A 66 -14.20 19.11 5.07
N ALA A 67 -13.23 18.49 5.75
CA ALA A 67 -12.24 19.19 6.55
C ALA A 67 -11.04 19.67 5.73
N LEU A 68 -10.85 19.14 4.51
CA LEU A 68 -9.78 19.56 3.63
C LEU A 68 -9.93 21.04 3.20
N PRO A 69 -8.83 21.78 3.03
CA PRO A 69 -8.86 23.13 2.50
C PRO A 69 -9.49 23.20 1.09
N PRO A 70 -10.03 24.35 0.68
CA PRO A 70 -10.75 24.47 -0.60
C PRO A 70 -9.93 24.15 -1.86
N ASP A 71 -8.60 24.23 -1.79
CA ASP A 71 -7.67 23.89 -2.87
C ASP A 71 -7.32 22.39 -2.95
N TRP A 72 -7.83 21.58 -2.00
CA TRP A 72 -7.65 20.13 -1.96
C TRP A 72 -8.95 19.39 -2.26
N ARG A 73 -8.83 18.28 -2.98
CA ARG A 73 -9.89 17.27 -3.10
C ARG A 73 -9.44 15.94 -2.51
N LEU A 74 -10.40 15.18 -1.98
CA LEU A 74 -10.21 13.79 -1.58
C LEU A 74 -10.83 12.87 -2.63
N VAL A 75 -10.05 11.88 -3.05
CA VAL A 75 -10.48 10.87 -4.00
C VAL A 75 -10.24 9.49 -3.40
N GLU A 76 -11.27 8.66 -3.30
CA GLU A 76 -11.12 7.24 -2.95
C GLU A 76 -10.82 6.43 -4.21
N VAL A 77 -9.75 5.64 -4.18
CA VAL A 77 -9.32 4.82 -5.31
C VAL A 77 -9.88 3.41 -5.19
N LEU A 78 -10.60 2.93 -6.21
CA LEU A 78 -10.98 1.52 -6.30
C LEU A 78 -9.89 0.75 -7.06
N LEU A 79 -9.38 -0.31 -6.45
CA LEU A 79 -8.37 -1.21 -7.02
C LEU A 79 -9.00 -2.55 -7.38
N THR A 80 -8.29 -3.36 -8.16
CA THR A 80 -8.68 -4.77 -8.42
C THR A 80 -8.72 -5.57 -7.12
N SER A 81 -7.93 -5.20 -6.11
CA SER A 81 -7.93 -5.80 -4.78
C SER A 81 -9.06 -5.34 -3.85
N SER A 82 -9.87 -4.34 -4.23
CA SER A 82 -10.99 -3.90 -3.40
C SER A 82 -12.03 -5.01 -3.17
N TYR A 83 -12.83 -4.89 -2.10
CA TYR A 83 -13.88 -5.83 -1.70
C TYR A 83 -13.37 -7.27 -1.49
N SER A 84 -13.63 -8.21 -2.41
CA SER A 84 -13.14 -9.59 -2.30
C SER A 84 -11.91 -9.84 -3.18
N GLY A 85 -11.44 -8.84 -3.93
CA GLY A 85 -10.32 -8.98 -4.85
C GLY A 85 -8.96 -9.17 -4.18
N TRP A 86 -8.80 -8.66 -2.96
CA TRP A 86 -7.54 -8.71 -2.22
C TRP A 86 -7.08 -10.14 -1.94
N SER A 87 -8.00 -11.09 -1.87
CA SER A 87 -7.70 -12.50 -1.58
C SER A 87 -6.87 -13.18 -2.69
N LYS A 88 -6.88 -12.58 -3.88
CA LYS A 88 -6.13 -13.01 -5.08
C LYS A 88 -5.19 -11.90 -5.57
N GLY A 89 -4.93 -10.92 -4.71
CA GLY A 89 -4.19 -9.72 -5.03
C GLY A 89 -2.69 -9.85 -4.90
N SER A 90 -1.99 -8.85 -5.43
CA SER A 90 -0.60 -8.60 -5.10
C SER A 90 -0.39 -7.12 -4.89
N VAL A 91 0.41 -6.79 -3.87
CA VAL A 91 0.77 -5.41 -3.54
C VAL A 91 1.44 -4.71 -4.74
N MET A 92 2.18 -5.47 -5.56
CA MET A 92 2.80 -4.98 -6.80
C MET A 92 1.76 -4.50 -7.83
N ARG A 93 0.73 -5.30 -8.10
CA ARG A 93 -0.35 -4.93 -9.02
C ARG A 93 -1.10 -3.72 -8.50
N ASP A 94 -1.37 -3.70 -7.20
CA ASP A 94 -2.08 -2.61 -6.56
C ASP A 94 -1.28 -1.30 -6.68
N ALA A 95 0.04 -1.35 -6.49
CA ALA A 95 0.93 -0.22 -6.76
C ALA A 95 0.97 0.23 -8.24
N GLU A 96 0.86 -0.68 -9.21
CA GLU A 96 0.72 -0.33 -10.63
C GLU A 96 -0.62 0.33 -10.96
N GLU A 97 -1.70 -0.11 -10.32
CA GLU A 97 -3.03 0.49 -10.47
C GLU A 97 -3.09 1.88 -9.83
N ILE A 98 -2.47 2.04 -8.66
CA ILE A 98 -2.27 3.35 -8.01
C ILE A 98 -1.47 4.28 -8.94
N ALA A 99 -0.41 3.80 -9.59
CA ALA A 99 0.35 4.61 -10.56
C ALA A 99 -0.52 5.16 -11.69
N LYS A 100 -1.38 4.32 -12.28
CA LYS A 100 -2.33 4.76 -13.32
C LYS A 100 -3.32 5.80 -12.79
N CYS A 101 -3.75 5.67 -11.53
CA CYS A 101 -4.64 6.65 -10.90
C CYS A 101 -3.92 7.99 -10.67
N VAL A 102 -2.67 7.96 -10.20
CA VAL A 102 -1.83 9.15 -10.04
C VAL A 102 -1.64 9.86 -11.38
N GLU A 103 -1.27 9.13 -12.44
CA GLU A 103 -1.11 9.70 -13.80
C GLU A 103 -2.39 10.37 -14.28
N TYR A 104 -3.54 9.72 -14.06
CA TYR A 104 -4.84 10.26 -14.45
C TYR A 104 -5.14 11.60 -13.76
N PHE A 105 -4.99 11.68 -12.43
CA PHE A 105 -5.29 12.92 -11.70
C PHE A 105 -4.27 14.04 -11.98
N GLN A 106 -3.00 13.69 -12.15
CA GLN A 106 -1.97 14.65 -12.58
C GLN A 106 -2.24 15.21 -13.98
N ALA A 107 -2.71 14.37 -14.90
CA ALA A 107 -3.08 14.80 -16.26
C ALA A 107 -4.31 15.73 -16.26
N LEU A 108 -5.29 15.49 -15.37
CA LEU A 108 -6.42 16.40 -15.19
C LEU A 108 -6.01 17.76 -14.65
N GLU A 109 -4.92 17.82 -13.88
CA GLU A 109 -4.56 19.02 -13.13
C GLU A 109 -3.94 20.10 -14.00
N ALA A 110 -3.30 19.78 -15.15
CA ALA A 110 -2.77 20.64 -16.23
C ALA A 110 -2.11 22.01 -15.86
N ARG A 111 -1.98 22.31 -14.56
CA ARG A 111 -1.53 23.56 -13.98
C ARG A 111 -0.23 23.28 -13.26
N ARG A 112 0.75 24.13 -13.53
CA ARG A 112 2.05 24.10 -12.84
C ARG A 112 1.83 24.28 -11.33
N GLY A 113 2.29 23.31 -10.52
CA GLY A 113 2.34 23.42 -9.06
C GLY A 113 1.28 22.65 -8.26
N ALA A 114 0.44 21.85 -8.91
CA ALA A 114 -0.50 20.94 -8.27
C ALA A 114 0.21 19.83 -7.45
N LYS A 115 -0.23 19.60 -6.21
CA LYS A 115 0.31 18.55 -5.34
C LYS A 115 -0.56 17.31 -5.37
N THR A 116 0.07 16.15 -5.54
CA THR A 116 -0.54 14.83 -5.33
C THR A 116 0.02 14.19 -4.07
N VAL A 117 -0.85 13.76 -3.17
CA VAL A 117 -0.52 13.02 -1.94
C VAL A 117 -1.28 11.71 -1.92
N LEU A 118 -0.62 10.62 -1.51
CA LEU A 118 -1.29 9.35 -1.24
C LEU A 118 -1.57 9.21 0.26
N MET A 119 -2.73 8.68 0.63
CA MET A 119 -3.05 8.31 2.00
C MET A 119 -3.53 6.87 2.06
N GLY A 120 -2.79 6.03 2.77
CA GLY A 120 -3.08 4.61 2.90
C GLY A 120 -3.74 4.36 4.24
N HIS A 121 -4.87 3.69 4.22
CA HIS A 121 -5.60 3.26 5.40
C HIS A 121 -5.37 1.77 5.63
N SER A 122 -5.00 1.39 6.86
CA SER A 122 -4.75 0.00 7.23
C SER A 122 -3.77 -0.65 6.23
N THR A 123 -4.10 -1.79 5.64
CA THR A 123 -3.24 -2.46 4.65
C THR A 123 -3.02 -1.66 3.36
N GLY A 124 -3.83 -0.65 3.06
CA GLY A 124 -3.55 0.31 1.98
C GLY A 124 -2.24 1.08 2.19
N ALA A 125 -1.71 1.08 3.43
CA ALA A 125 -0.37 1.55 3.71
C ALA A 125 0.73 0.64 3.09
N ASN A 126 0.50 -0.68 3.00
CA ASN A 126 1.41 -1.61 2.30
C ASN A 126 1.46 -1.27 0.81
N ASP A 127 0.32 -0.98 0.19
CA ASP A 127 0.24 -0.60 -1.22
C ASP A 127 1.02 0.69 -1.51
N ILE A 128 0.97 1.67 -0.61
CA ILE A 128 1.77 2.89 -0.72
C ILE A 128 3.26 2.60 -0.50
N MET A 129 3.61 1.77 0.48
CA MET A 129 5.01 1.38 0.69
C MET A 129 5.57 0.67 -0.53
N GLU A 130 4.79 -0.21 -1.15
CA GLU A 130 5.13 -0.84 -2.41
C GLU A 130 5.24 0.18 -3.54
N TYR A 131 4.29 1.09 -3.69
CA TYR A 131 4.37 2.20 -4.65
C TYR A 131 5.69 2.98 -4.51
N LEU A 132 6.07 3.30 -3.28
CA LEU A 132 7.25 4.08 -2.95
C LEU A 132 8.56 3.30 -3.04
N CYS A 133 8.60 2.01 -2.74
CA CYS A 133 9.84 1.27 -2.52
C CYS A 133 10.02 0.06 -3.46
N GLY A 134 8.94 -0.44 -4.06
CA GLY A 134 8.89 -1.69 -4.83
C GLY A 134 9.81 -1.79 -6.04
N THR A 135 10.26 -0.66 -6.59
CA THR A 135 11.21 -0.60 -7.71
C THR A 135 12.67 -0.51 -7.26
N ALA A 136 12.94 -0.54 -5.96
CA ALA A 136 14.30 -0.48 -5.44
C ALA A 136 15.06 -1.81 -5.69
N PRO A 137 16.34 -1.76 -6.09
CA PRO A 137 17.14 -2.96 -6.37
C PRO A 137 17.24 -3.97 -5.20
N SER A 138 17.01 -3.51 -3.97
CA SER A 138 17.11 -4.31 -2.74
C SER A 138 15.96 -5.29 -2.52
N LYS A 139 14.81 -5.14 -3.20
CA LYS A 139 13.70 -6.11 -3.10
C LYS A 139 13.84 -7.30 -4.06
N THR A 140 14.70 -7.20 -5.08
CA THR A 140 14.82 -8.21 -6.15
C THR A 140 15.91 -9.26 -5.92
N SER A 141 16.64 -9.23 -4.81
CA SER A 141 17.60 -10.30 -4.51
C SER A 141 16.87 -11.56 -4.05
N LYS A 142 16.42 -12.38 -5.01
CA LYS A 142 16.23 -13.81 -4.74
C LYS A 142 17.55 -14.36 -4.17
N PRO A 143 17.53 -15.25 -3.16
CA PRO A 143 18.74 -15.92 -2.72
C PRO A 143 19.31 -16.69 -3.90
N GLN A 144 20.49 -16.27 -4.35
CA GLN A 144 21.23 -16.92 -5.41
C GLN A 144 21.65 -18.29 -4.88
N ALA A 145 21.07 -19.35 -5.44
CA ALA A 145 21.54 -20.70 -5.18
C ALA A 145 23.04 -20.73 -5.49
N SER A 146 23.82 -21.28 -4.55
CA SER A 146 25.27 -21.40 -4.66
C SER A 146 25.63 -22.22 -5.91
N GLU A 147 26.06 -21.54 -6.98
CA GLU A 147 26.67 -22.20 -8.13
C GLU A 147 28.06 -22.70 -7.72
N THR A 148 28.19 -24.02 -7.62
CA THR A 148 29.47 -24.71 -7.65
C THR A 148 30.17 -24.37 -8.97
N LYS A 149 31.38 -23.81 -8.85
CA LYS A 149 32.29 -23.56 -9.96
C LYS A 149 32.76 -24.89 -10.54
N ASP A 150 32.20 -25.27 -11.68
CA ASP A 150 32.92 -26.09 -12.65
C ASP A 150 33.39 -25.20 -13.79
N ILE A 151 34.67 -25.32 -14.09
CA ILE A 151 35.41 -24.57 -15.09
C ILE A 151 35.09 -25.22 -16.44
N ASP A 152 34.49 -24.46 -17.36
CA ASP A 152 34.65 -24.75 -18.78
C ASP A 152 34.90 -23.46 -19.56
N MET A 153 35.99 -23.51 -20.33
CA MET A 153 36.38 -22.53 -21.33
C MET A 153 35.50 -22.75 -22.57
N ASP A 154 34.71 -21.75 -22.95
CA ASP A 154 34.54 -21.29 -24.34
C ASP A 154 33.60 -20.08 -24.35
N ALA A 155 34.14 -18.95 -24.82
CA ALA A 155 33.45 -17.67 -24.86
C ALA A 155 32.68 -17.51 -26.18
N ASP A 156 31.35 -17.47 -26.09
CA ASP A 156 30.48 -16.83 -27.09
C ASP A 156 29.67 -15.74 -26.37
N ASP A 157 29.97 -14.49 -26.70
CA ASP A 157 29.38 -13.27 -26.14
C ASP A 157 28.03 -13.00 -26.81
N SER A 158 27.00 -13.70 -26.36
CA SER A 158 25.61 -13.40 -26.70
C SER A 158 24.69 -13.59 -25.49
N SER A 159 25.01 -12.89 -24.40
CA SER A 159 24.07 -12.75 -23.28
C SER A 159 22.84 -11.95 -23.76
N PRO A 160 21.60 -12.42 -23.51
CA PRO A 160 20.41 -11.64 -23.85
C PRO A 160 20.42 -10.31 -23.07
N PRO A 161 19.90 -9.21 -23.67
CA PRO A 161 19.84 -7.93 -22.98
C PRO A 161 19.06 -8.08 -21.68
N SER A 162 19.59 -7.47 -20.61
CA SER A 162 18.93 -7.39 -19.32
C SER A 162 17.49 -6.90 -19.51
N PRO A 163 16.50 -7.42 -18.76
CA PRO A 163 15.13 -6.95 -18.87
C PRO A 163 15.08 -5.43 -18.65
N PRO A 164 14.23 -4.69 -19.39
CA PRO A 164 14.11 -3.25 -19.21
C PRO A 164 13.81 -2.95 -17.74
N SER A 165 14.51 -1.97 -17.17
CA SER A 165 14.22 -1.46 -15.84
C SER A 165 12.72 -1.16 -15.71
N PRO A 166 12.05 -1.58 -14.63
CA PRO A 166 10.62 -1.34 -14.47
C PRO A 166 10.31 0.15 -14.61
N PRO A 167 9.19 0.52 -15.26
CA PRO A 167 8.85 1.93 -15.47
C PRO A 167 8.83 2.66 -14.12
N SER A 168 9.47 3.84 -14.07
CA SER A 168 9.45 4.67 -12.86
C SER A 168 8.02 5.12 -12.60
N ARG A 169 7.46 4.78 -11.42
CA ARG A 169 6.14 5.25 -11.01
C ARG A 169 6.14 6.79 -10.90
N PRO A 170 5.00 7.47 -11.17
CA PRO A 170 4.92 8.92 -11.10
C PRO A 170 5.39 9.48 -9.77
N HIS A 171 5.92 10.70 -9.77
CA HIS A 171 6.29 11.36 -8.53
C HIS A 171 5.05 11.82 -7.75
N ILE A 172 5.09 11.69 -6.42
CA ILE A 172 4.11 12.22 -5.48
C ILE A 172 4.81 13.10 -4.44
N HIS A 173 4.09 14.12 -3.97
CA HIS A 173 4.63 15.15 -3.07
C HIS A 173 4.62 14.71 -1.61
N GLY A 174 3.72 13.80 -1.24
CA GLY A 174 3.64 13.26 0.10
C GLY A 174 2.93 11.92 0.17
N ALA A 175 3.17 11.19 1.26
CA ALA A 175 2.47 9.96 1.60
C ALA A 175 2.13 9.92 3.09
N ILE A 176 0.90 9.52 3.38
CA ILE A 176 0.34 9.41 4.73
C ILE A 176 0.02 7.94 4.98
N LEU A 177 0.62 7.33 5.99
CA LEU A 177 0.37 5.93 6.36
C LEU A 177 -0.44 5.90 7.66
N GLN A 178 -1.75 5.67 7.55
CA GLN A 178 -2.65 5.64 8.69
C GLN A 178 -3.01 4.21 9.05
N GLY A 179 -2.64 3.78 10.26
CA GLY A 179 -2.86 2.40 10.71
C GLY A 179 -2.04 1.37 9.94
N GLY A 180 -0.85 1.75 9.44
CA GLY A 180 0.10 0.81 8.82
C GLY A 180 0.66 -0.14 9.88
N VAL A 181 0.02 -1.28 10.04
CA VAL A 181 0.39 -2.34 10.98
C VAL A 181 0.80 -3.61 10.23
N SER A 182 1.58 -4.46 10.87
CA SER A 182 1.95 -5.74 10.28
C SER A 182 0.78 -6.72 10.31
N ASP A 183 0.32 -7.09 9.12
CA ASP A 183 -0.58 -8.22 8.93
C ASP A 183 0.03 -9.47 9.59
N ARG A 184 1.27 -9.81 9.25
CA ARG A 184 1.99 -10.95 9.81
C ARG A 184 1.91 -11.02 11.34
N GLU A 185 2.26 -9.94 12.03
CA GLU A 185 2.25 -9.91 13.49
C GLU A 185 0.82 -9.92 14.06
N THR A 186 -0.13 -9.28 13.37
CA THR A 186 -1.55 -9.29 13.74
C THR A 186 -2.09 -10.72 13.73
N TRP A 187 -1.88 -11.47 12.64
CA TRP A 187 -2.36 -12.85 12.52
C TRP A 187 -1.63 -13.80 13.46
N THR A 188 -0.33 -13.62 13.66
CA THR A 188 0.44 -14.39 14.66
C THR A 188 -0.14 -14.18 16.06
N ASP A 189 -0.37 -12.94 16.49
CA ASP A 189 -0.94 -12.65 17.81
C ASP A 189 -2.35 -13.23 18.00
N LEU A 190 -3.19 -13.20 16.95
CA LEU A 190 -4.50 -13.87 16.96
C LEU A 190 -4.36 -15.40 17.09
N CYS A 191 -3.47 -16.01 16.32
CA CYS A 191 -3.24 -17.47 16.36
C CYS A 191 -2.61 -17.93 17.67
N GLU A 192 -1.70 -17.14 18.26
CA GLU A 192 -1.11 -17.40 19.58
C GLU A 192 -2.19 -17.46 20.67
N LYS A 193 -3.08 -16.48 20.69
CA LYS A 193 -4.19 -16.39 21.67
C LYS A 193 -5.15 -17.58 21.57
N ASP A 194 -5.38 -18.08 20.36
CA ASP A 194 -6.29 -19.20 20.10
C ASP A 194 -5.59 -20.58 20.10
N GLY A 195 -4.27 -20.64 20.33
CA GLY A 195 -3.50 -21.89 20.34
C GLY A 195 -3.33 -22.53 18.95
N LEU A 196 -3.41 -21.73 17.89
CA LEU A 196 -3.42 -22.15 16.48
C LEU A 196 -2.05 -22.00 15.79
N MET A 197 -1.00 -21.63 16.52
CA MET A 197 0.33 -21.40 15.94
C MET A 197 0.89 -22.56 15.10
N PRO A 198 0.85 -23.84 15.54
CA PRO A 198 1.31 -24.94 14.71
C PRO A 198 0.53 -25.06 13.39
N SER A 199 -0.78 -24.76 13.42
CA SER A 199 -1.62 -24.77 12.21
C SER A 199 -1.30 -23.60 11.28
N LEU A 200 -0.96 -22.43 11.83
CA LEU A 200 -0.50 -21.27 11.06
C LEU A 200 0.81 -21.58 10.34
N GLU A 201 1.81 -22.12 11.04
CA GLU A 201 3.10 -22.49 10.46
C GLU A 201 2.95 -23.51 9.32
N VAL A 202 2.15 -24.56 9.53
CA VAL A 202 1.82 -25.53 8.47
C VAL A 202 1.12 -24.88 7.28
N THR A 203 0.23 -23.92 7.53
CA THR A 203 -0.49 -23.21 6.46
C THR A 203 0.45 -22.34 5.64
N ILE A 204 1.36 -21.60 6.29
CA ILE A 204 2.39 -20.79 5.62
C ILE A 204 3.34 -21.68 4.81
N GLN A 205 3.77 -22.82 5.37
CA GLN A 205 4.66 -23.76 4.66
C GLN A 205 3.98 -24.32 3.40
N LYS A 206 2.70 -24.72 3.49
CA LYS A 206 1.94 -25.17 2.31
C LYS A 206 1.88 -24.11 1.21
N ALA A 207 1.72 -22.83 1.59
CA ALA A 207 1.74 -21.74 0.63
C ALA A 207 3.11 -21.60 -0.05
N ALA A 208 4.20 -21.69 0.73
CA ALA A 208 5.56 -21.67 0.20
C ALA A 208 5.82 -22.84 -0.77
N ASP A 209 5.38 -24.05 -0.43
CA ASP A 209 5.52 -25.24 -1.28
C ASP A 209 4.77 -25.09 -2.62
N LEU A 210 3.54 -24.57 -2.57
CA LEU A 210 2.75 -24.28 -3.78
C LEU A 210 3.41 -23.21 -4.66
N ILE A 211 3.98 -22.15 -4.06
CA ILE A 211 4.72 -21.13 -4.79
C ILE A 211 5.95 -21.74 -5.46
N ALA A 212 6.72 -22.55 -4.74
CA ALA A 212 7.91 -23.24 -5.27
C ALA A 212 7.56 -24.18 -6.43
N ALA A 213 6.38 -24.80 -6.39
CA ALA A 213 5.86 -25.64 -7.46
C ALA A 213 5.22 -24.87 -8.63
N GLY A 214 5.21 -23.53 -8.60
CA GLY A 214 4.64 -22.70 -9.67
C GLY A 214 3.12 -22.45 -9.56
N HIS A 215 2.50 -22.85 -8.47
CA HIS A 215 1.06 -22.76 -8.20
C HIS A 215 0.69 -21.58 -7.29
N GLY A 216 1.50 -20.51 -7.29
CA GLY A 216 1.31 -19.35 -6.40
C GLY A 216 -0.03 -18.61 -6.59
N THR A 217 -0.62 -18.66 -7.78
CA THR A 217 -1.91 -17.98 -8.07
C THR A 217 -3.13 -18.84 -7.75
N GLU A 218 -2.94 -20.10 -7.34
CA GLU A 218 -4.04 -21.00 -7.00
C GLU A 218 -4.59 -20.69 -5.61
N ILE A 219 -5.92 -20.72 -5.47
CA ILE A 219 -6.58 -20.64 -4.18
C ILE A 219 -6.24 -21.90 -3.40
N MET A 220 -5.69 -21.73 -2.20
CA MET A 220 -5.33 -22.86 -1.35
C MET A 220 -6.58 -23.63 -0.92
N SER A 221 -6.44 -24.95 -0.81
CA SER A 221 -7.53 -25.77 -0.28
C SER A 221 -7.90 -25.33 1.14
N ARG A 222 -9.19 -25.42 1.46
CA ARG A 222 -9.68 -25.06 2.80
C ARG A 222 -9.22 -26.06 3.85
N HIS A 223 -9.15 -27.34 3.50
CA HIS A 223 -8.84 -28.39 4.47
C HIS A 223 -7.39 -28.29 4.99
N GLY A 224 -7.24 -28.14 6.30
CA GLY A 224 -5.95 -27.97 6.96
C GLY A 224 -5.27 -26.64 6.63
N ASN A 225 -6.07 -25.62 6.30
CA ASN A 225 -5.66 -24.23 6.16
C ASN A 225 -6.37 -23.42 7.25
N VAL A 226 -5.63 -23.05 8.29
CA VAL A 226 -6.21 -22.36 9.46
C VAL A 226 -6.85 -21.03 9.09
N ILE A 227 -6.31 -20.34 8.08
CA ILE A 227 -6.79 -19.04 7.61
C ILE A 227 -8.18 -19.17 7.00
N ALA A 228 -8.38 -20.19 6.18
CA ALA A 228 -9.66 -20.47 5.55
C ALA A 228 -10.66 -21.08 6.54
N GLU A 229 -10.25 -22.02 7.39
CA GLU A 229 -11.14 -22.73 8.33
C GLU A 229 -11.65 -21.82 9.46
N THR A 230 -10.80 -20.97 10.02
CA THR A 230 -11.14 -20.16 11.20
C THR A 230 -11.73 -18.81 10.82
N TRP A 231 -11.19 -18.14 9.80
CA TRP A 231 -11.61 -16.78 9.43
C TRP A 231 -12.36 -16.70 8.11
N ASN A 232 -12.66 -17.83 7.46
CA ASN A 232 -13.38 -17.90 6.19
C ASN A 232 -12.74 -17.05 5.07
N LYS A 233 -11.39 -17.05 5.02
CA LYS A 233 -10.59 -16.29 4.05
C LYS A 233 -9.94 -17.24 3.05
N ASP A 234 -10.51 -17.32 1.85
CA ASP A 234 -9.95 -18.11 0.75
C ASP A 234 -8.90 -17.29 -0.02
N LEU A 235 -7.63 -17.56 0.26
CA LEU A 235 -6.47 -16.86 -0.30
C LEU A 235 -5.77 -17.72 -1.36
N THR A 236 -5.16 -17.05 -2.34
CA THR A 236 -4.14 -17.70 -3.15
C THR A 236 -2.90 -18.02 -2.32
N ALA A 237 -2.11 -19.02 -2.74
CA ALA A 237 -0.86 -19.36 -2.07
C ALA A 237 0.08 -18.13 -1.96
N TYR A 238 0.20 -17.36 -3.04
CA TYR A 238 0.95 -16.11 -3.05
C TYR A 238 0.43 -15.13 -2.00
N ARG A 239 -0.87 -14.84 -1.97
CA ARG A 239 -1.39 -13.80 -1.07
C ARG A 239 -1.26 -14.20 0.38
N LEU A 240 -1.49 -15.48 0.70
CA LEU A 240 -1.28 -16.00 2.06
C LEU A 240 0.17 -15.83 2.49
N HIS A 241 1.12 -16.27 1.67
CA HIS A 241 2.54 -16.14 1.95
C HIS A 241 2.97 -14.67 2.07
N SER A 242 2.50 -13.81 1.15
CA SER A 242 2.85 -12.40 1.10
C SER A 242 2.46 -11.64 2.37
N LEU A 243 1.28 -11.96 2.94
CA LEU A 243 0.77 -11.35 4.16
C LEU A 243 1.36 -11.95 5.44
N LEU A 244 1.67 -13.26 5.45
CA LEU A 244 1.88 -14.02 6.69
C LEU A 244 3.30 -14.56 6.87
N SER A 245 4.14 -14.52 5.84
CA SER A 245 5.55 -14.92 5.97
C SER A 245 6.42 -13.75 6.42
N HIS A 246 7.44 -14.03 7.22
CA HIS A 246 8.49 -13.05 7.52
C HIS A 246 9.21 -12.66 6.23
N GLY A 247 9.22 -11.36 5.92
CA GLY A 247 9.79 -10.84 4.67
C GLY A 247 8.94 -11.15 3.43
N GLY A 248 7.66 -11.47 3.58
CA GLY A 248 6.70 -11.50 2.47
C GLY A 248 6.57 -10.13 1.79
N ASP A 249 5.97 -10.07 0.59
CA ASP A 249 5.98 -8.81 -0.18
C ASP A 249 5.19 -7.68 0.49
N ASP A 250 4.22 -8.01 1.35
CA ASP A 250 3.44 -7.06 2.17
C ASP A 250 4.11 -6.73 3.52
N ASP A 251 5.18 -7.42 3.91
CA ASP A 251 5.80 -7.32 5.24
C ASP A 251 6.66 -6.06 5.40
N TYR A 252 6.00 -4.90 5.44
CA TYR A 252 6.65 -3.59 5.57
C TYR A 252 6.71 -3.07 7.01
N PHE A 253 5.79 -3.50 7.86
CA PHE A 253 5.55 -2.88 9.16
C PHE A 253 5.85 -3.79 10.35
N SER A 254 6.36 -5.02 10.14
CA SER A 254 6.68 -5.90 11.26
C SER A 254 7.77 -5.30 12.16
N SER A 255 7.52 -5.40 13.46
CA SER A 255 8.37 -4.81 14.48
C SER A 255 9.78 -5.43 14.55
N ASP A 256 9.95 -6.65 14.05
CA ASP A 256 11.21 -7.39 14.07
C ASP A 256 12.04 -7.26 12.78
N LEU A 257 11.58 -6.48 11.78
CA LEU A 257 12.36 -6.26 10.56
C LEU A 257 13.70 -5.60 10.89
N SER A 258 14.78 -6.07 10.27
CA SER A 258 16.12 -5.54 10.51
C SER A 258 16.27 -4.10 10.00
N GLU A 259 17.23 -3.34 10.54
CA GLU A 259 17.56 -2.02 9.98
C GLU A 259 17.93 -2.08 8.50
N GLU A 260 18.57 -3.16 8.05
CA GLU A 260 18.93 -3.34 6.64
C GLU A 260 17.68 -3.36 5.74
N VAL A 261 16.65 -4.12 6.14
CA VAL A 261 15.36 -4.18 5.43
C VAL A 261 14.68 -2.81 5.44
N LEU A 262 14.68 -2.13 6.60
CA LEU A 262 14.10 -0.78 6.71
C LEU A 262 14.84 0.25 5.84
N ARG A 263 16.18 0.18 5.76
CA ARG A 263 16.98 1.03 4.85
C ARG A 263 16.69 0.73 3.39
N GLY A 264 16.47 -0.54 3.05
CA GLY A 264 16.06 -1.00 1.71
C GLY A 264 14.63 -0.62 1.32
N THR A 265 13.81 -0.18 2.28
CA THR A 265 12.41 0.24 2.06
C THR A 265 12.25 1.72 2.40
N PHE A 266 11.93 2.06 3.65
CA PHE A 266 11.78 3.44 4.16
C PHE A 266 12.98 4.33 3.80
N GLY A 267 14.20 3.80 3.86
CA GLY A 267 15.42 4.54 3.52
C GLY A 267 15.48 4.99 2.05
N THR A 268 14.72 4.35 1.16
CA THR A 268 14.66 4.74 -0.27
C THR A 268 13.76 5.94 -0.52
N ILE A 269 12.81 6.23 0.39
CA ILE A 269 11.81 7.28 0.24
C ILE A 269 12.46 8.67 0.28
N GLY A 270 13.42 8.89 1.17
CA GLY A 270 14.08 10.20 1.33
C GLY A 270 14.73 10.71 0.05
N LYS A 271 15.26 9.81 -0.78
CA LYS A 271 15.88 10.13 -2.07
C LYS A 271 14.86 10.59 -3.14
N LYS A 272 13.58 10.31 -2.95
CA LYS A 272 12.50 10.62 -3.90
C LYS A 272 11.84 11.98 -3.65
N GLY A 273 12.21 12.67 -2.57
CA GLY A 273 11.64 13.98 -2.21
C GLY A 273 10.18 13.94 -1.76
N THR A 274 9.66 12.76 -1.40
CA THR A 274 8.30 12.58 -0.89
C THR A 274 8.28 12.82 0.63
N ALA A 275 7.41 13.72 1.10
CA ALA A 275 7.19 13.92 2.54
C ALA A 275 6.37 12.78 3.14
N MET A 276 6.71 12.33 4.35
CA MET A 276 6.04 11.22 5.03
C MET A 276 5.30 11.69 6.28
N MET A 277 4.14 11.08 6.54
CA MET A 277 3.45 11.17 7.82
C MET A 277 2.99 9.78 8.26
N PHE A 278 3.34 9.38 9.48
CA PHE A 278 2.92 8.11 10.09
C PHE A 278 1.84 8.39 11.14
N LEU A 279 0.68 7.76 11.01
CA LEU A 279 -0.44 7.90 11.93
C LEU A 279 -0.83 6.53 12.51
N LEU A 280 -0.18 6.13 13.61
CA LEU A 280 -0.53 4.93 14.36
C LEU A 280 -1.56 5.22 15.46
N GLY A 281 -2.59 4.39 15.55
CA GLY A 281 -3.60 4.48 16.59
C GLY A 281 -3.05 4.03 17.96
N SER A 282 -3.18 4.88 18.98
CA SER A 282 -2.80 4.51 20.36
C SER A 282 -3.58 3.29 20.86
N LEU A 283 -4.83 3.13 20.40
CA LEU A 283 -5.72 2.01 20.71
C LEU A 283 -5.98 1.09 19.50
N ASP A 284 -5.05 1.01 18.55
CA ASP A 284 -5.18 0.14 17.38
C ASP A 284 -5.36 -1.34 17.82
N PRO A 285 -6.49 -1.99 17.50
CA PRO A 285 -6.78 -3.35 17.95
C PRO A 285 -5.99 -4.42 17.20
N TYR A 286 -5.35 -4.07 16.08
CA TYR A 286 -4.54 -4.98 15.27
C TYR A 286 -3.06 -4.93 15.64
N MET A 287 -2.61 -3.93 16.41
CA MET A 287 -1.24 -3.91 16.92
C MET A 287 -1.10 -4.87 18.12
N PRO A 288 -0.21 -5.87 18.08
CA PRO A 288 0.03 -6.74 19.23
C PRO A 288 0.49 -5.92 20.44
N ALA A 289 -0.01 -6.26 21.63
CA ALA A 289 0.26 -5.51 22.86
C ALA A 289 1.75 -5.47 23.26
N ARG A 290 2.54 -6.42 22.76
CA ARG A 290 3.99 -6.51 22.97
C ARG A 290 4.79 -5.47 22.18
N VAL A 291 4.21 -4.87 21.13
CA VAL A 291 4.94 -3.95 20.24
C VAL A 291 4.95 -2.55 20.84
N ASP A 292 6.15 -2.01 21.06
CA ASP A 292 6.33 -0.60 21.43
C ASP A 292 6.12 0.30 20.19
N LYS A 293 4.98 1.02 20.18
CA LYS A 293 4.58 1.87 19.07
C LYS A 293 5.47 3.11 18.94
N GLU A 294 5.98 3.64 20.04
CA GLU A 294 6.83 4.84 20.03
C GLU A 294 8.22 4.48 19.50
N GLU A 295 8.78 3.35 19.96
CA GLU A 295 10.02 2.82 19.41
C GLU A 295 9.88 2.51 17.91
N LEU A 296 8.80 1.86 17.50
CA LEU A 296 8.54 1.51 16.10
C LEU A 296 8.47 2.76 15.19
N LEU A 297 7.72 3.78 15.61
CA LEU A 297 7.66 5.07 14.92
C LEU A 297 9.02 5.77 14.88
N GLY A 298 9.77 5.71 15.99
CA GLY A 298 11.12 6.25 16.09
C GLY A 298 12.08 5.61 15.09
N ARG A 299 11.99 4.29 14.90
CA ARG A 299 12.78 3.55 13.92
C ARG A 299 12.45 3.96 12.48
N TRP A 300 11.17 3.97 12.09
CA TRP A 300 10.77 4.38 10.74
C TRP A 300 11.18 5.84 10.45
N THR A 301 10.90 6.74 11.40
CA THR A 301 11.25 8.16 11.30
C THR A 301 12.75 8.37 11.19
N GLY A 302 13.54 7.69 12.01
CA GLY A 302 14.99 7.75 12.01
C GLY A 302 15.58 7.29 10.68
N ILE A 303 15.04 6.23 10.09
CA ILE A 303 15.50 5.72 8.79
C ILE A 303 15.17 6.70 7.65
N VAL A 304 13.94 7.24 7.60
CA VAL A 304 13.55 8.22 6.56
C VAL A 304 14.37 9.51 6.67
N ARG A 305 14.51 10.07 7.88
CA ARG A 305 15.31 11.29 8.11
C ARG A 305 16.79 11.05 7.83
N GLY A 306 17.32 9.90 8.25
CA GLY A 306 18.71 9.50 8.02
C GLY A 306 19.07 9.33 6.54
N SER A 307 18.08 9.14 5.66
CA SER A 307 18.28 9.12 4.19
C SER A 307 17.97 10.45 3.50
N GLY A 308 17.77 11.53 4.26
CA GLY A 308 17.46 12.88 3.76
C GLY A 308 15.98 13.14 3.49
N GLY A 309 15.08 12.25 3.93
CA GLY A 309 13.64 12.42 3.79
C GLY A 309 13.03 13.35 4.85
N MET A 310 11.84 13.87 4.53
CA MET A 310 11.05 14.67 5.46
C MET A 310 9.97 13.80 6.11
N VAL A 311 9.87 13.92 7.44
CA VAL A 311 8.80 13.31 8.25
C VAL A 311 8.24 14.41 9.14
N ASP A 312 6.92 14.60 9.11
CA ASP A 312 6.19 15.53 10.00
C ASP A 312 6.51 15.29 11.48
#